data_AF-A0A535C991-F1
#
_entry.id   AF-A0A535C991-F1
#
_cell.length_a   1.000
_cell.length_b   1.000
_cell.length_c   1.000
_cell.angle_alpha   90.00
_cell.angle_beta   90.00
_cell.angle_gamma   90.00
#
_symmetry.space_group_name_H-M   'P 1'
#
loop_
_entity.id
_entity.type
_entity.pdbx_description
1 polymer ?
#
loop_
_entity_poly.entity_id
_entity_poly.type
_entity_poly.pdbx_seq_one_letter_code
_entity_poly.pdbx_strand_id
1 'polypeptide(L)'
;MRPATWRQREQVVRGYLTPALGRRPLPRLTPADVEQLTAGILARGLSARSAAHARVILRRALADAVRDGLVARNVAALARPPRVARRTIEPGRDYLEVHHLRRLLAVATEYRIGALVALATTTGLRQAELLGLEWRDIDWDASTLTVRRSLALAWGGGREPAETKTGRSRRTVHIPELALEALR
;
A
#
# COMPACT_ATOMS: atom_id res chain seq x y z
N MET A 1 -4.32 -11.00 10.10
CA MET A 1 -3.48 -10.00 9.40
C MET A 1 -3.11 -10.56 8.02
N ARG A 2 -3.06 -9.76 6.93
CA ARG A 2 -2.69 -10.27 5.59
C ARG A 2 -1.17 -10.41 5.43
N PRO A 3 -0.66 -11.34 4.60
CA PRO A 3 0.78 -11.58 4.44
C PRO A 3 1.58 -10.34 4.04
N ALA A 4 1.05 -9.51 3.14
CA ALA A 4 1.71 -8.26 2.73
C ALA A 4 1.91 -7.28 3.89
N THR A 5 0.89 -7.15 4.76
CA THR A 5 0.99 -6.31 5.96
C THR A 5 1.99 -6.89 6.96
N TRP A 6 2.02 -8.21 7.11
CA TRP A 6 3.01 -8.89 7.94
C TRP A 6 4.43 -8.60 7.47
N ARG A 7 4.75 -8.90 6.20
CA ARG A 7 6.10 -8.68 5.64
C ARG A 7 6.53 -7.22 5.74
N GLN A 8 5.64 -6.28 5.44
CA GLN A 8 5.97 -4.86 5.55
C GLN A 8 6.32 -4.46 6.99
N ARG A 9 5.53 -4.91 7.98
CA ARG A 9 5.80 -4.63 9.40
C ARG A 9 7.08 -5.32 9.87
N GLU A 10 7.29 -6.57 9.48
CA GLU A 10 8.49 -7.33 9.79
C GLU A 10 9.74 -6.65 9.25
N GLN A 11 9.73 -6.17 8.01
CA GLN A 11 10.83 -5.41 7.43
C GLN A 11 11.14 -4.15 8.24
N VAL A 12 10.12 -3.41 8.69
CA VAL A 12 10.31 -2.22 9.51
C VAL A 12 10.88 -2.58 10.89
N VAL A 13 10.39 -3.67 11.49
CA VAL A 13 10.88 -4.15 12.79
C VAL A 13 12.35 -4.55 12.69
N ARG A 14 12.69 -5.47 11.77
CA ARG A 14 14.06 -5.98 11.60
C ARG A 14 15.02 -4.91 11.10
N GLY A 15 14.58 -4.03 10.21
CA GLY A 15 15.43 -3.04 9.57
C GLY A 15 15.69 -1.77 10.38
N TYR A 16 14.76 -1.40 11.28
CA TYR A 16 14.83 -0.13 12.00
C TYR A 16 14.60 -0.24 13.52
N LEU A 17 13.54 -0.92 13.98
CA LEU A 17 13.23 -0.96 15.42
C LEU A 17 14.25 -1.81 16.19
N THR A 18 14.51 -3.04 15.75
CA THR A 18 15.43 -3.95 16.44
C THR A 18 16.86 -3.40 16.50
N PRO A 19 17.45 -2.87 15.40
CA PRO A 19 18.80 -2.30 15.45
C PRO A 19 18.91 -1.09 16.39
N ALA A 20 17.88 -0.24 16.45
CA ALA A 20 17.93 0.98 17.26
C ALA A 20 17.57 0.76 18.74
N LEU A 21 16.59 -0.10 19.02
CA LEU A 21 15.97 -0.22 20.35
C LEU A 21 16.06 -1.63 20.95
N GLY A 22 16.40 -2.65 20.16
CA GLY A 22 16.29 -4.06 20.56
C GLY A 22 17.18 -4.47 21.75
N ARG A 23 18.22 -3.69 22.07
CA ARG A 23 19.09 -3.90 23.24
C ARG A 23 18.65 -3.16 24.49
N ARG A 24 17.66 -2.27 24.39
CA ARG A 24 17.21 -1.46 25.54
C ARG A 24 16.12 -2.20 26.31
N PRO A 25 16.24 -2.30 27.65
CA PRO A 25 15.16 -2.82 28.47
C PRO A 25 13.88 -2.01 28.26
N LEU A 26 12.76 -2.71 28.08
CA LEU A 26 11.47 -2.11 27.77
C LEU A 26 11.05 -0.99 28.76
N PRO A 27 11.22 -1.13 30.09
CA PRO A 27 10.88 -0.06 31.05
C PRO A 27 11.80 1.17 30.98
N ARG A 28 13.00 1.04 30.38
CA ARG A 28 13.98 2.13 30.24
C ARG A 28 13.83 2.90 28.93
N LEU A 29 12.91 2.51 28.05
CA LEU A 29 12.64 3.27 26.84
C LEU A 29 12.10 4.65 27.19
N THR A 30 12.59 5.67 26.50
CA THR A 30 12.18 7.06 26.68
C THR A 30 11.58 7.63 25.39
N PRO A 31 10.82 8.73 25.46
CA PRO A 31 10.39 9.45 24.25
C PRO A 31 11.57 9.88 23.36
N ALA A 32 12.70 10.25 23.96
CA ALA A 32 13.92 10.63 23.24
C ALA A 32 14.47 9.48 22.39
N ASP A 33 14.40 8.24 22.87
CA ASP A 33 14.84 7.06 22.09
C ASP A 33 13.98 6.85 20.83
N VAL A 34 12.68 7.13 20.94
CA VAL A 34 11.75 7.05 19.80
C VAL A 34 12.02 8.18 18.80
N GLU A 35 12.31 9.38 19.29
CA GLU A 35 12.70 10.51 18.45
C GLU A 35 14.01 10.23 17.72
N GLN A 36 15.02 9.68 18.41
CA GLN A 36 16.29 9.23 17.82
C GLN A 36 16.09 8.12 16.77
N LEU A 37 15.21 7.15 17.02
CA LEU A 37 14.83 6.16 16.01
C LEU A 37 14.29 6.83 14.74
N THR A 38 13.36 7.77 14.88
CA THR A 38 12.79 8.46 13.72
C THR A 38 13.80 9.35 13.00
N ALA A 39 14.67 10.04 13.74
CA ALA A 39 15.76 10.85 13.19
C ALA A 39 16.78 9.98 12.44
N GLY A 40 17.12 8.80 12.97
CA GLY A 40 18.01 7.85 12.30
C GLY A 40 17.44 7.30 10.99
N ILE A 41 16.12 7.06 10.92
CA ILE A 41 15.46 6.68 9.66
C ILE A 41 15.57 7.80 8.62
N LEU A 42 15.37 9.05 9.03
CA LEU A 42 15.52 10.22 8.15
C LEU A 42 16.97 10.41 7.69
N ALA A 43 17.95 10.23 8.58
CA ALA A 43 19.37 10.34 8.27
C ALA A 43 19.84 9.29 7.25
N ARG A 44 19.13 8.15 7.15
CA ARG A 44 19.35 7.13 6.11
C ARG A 44 18.72 7.48 4.76
N GLY A 45 18.19 8.69 4.58
CA GLY A 45 17.57 9.17 3.35
C GLY A 45 16.12 8.70 3.14
N LEU A 46 15.49 8.08 4.14
CA LEU A 46 14.09 7.66 4.02
C LEU A 46 13.12 8.81 4.30
N SER A 47 11.93 8.70 3.71
CA SER A 47 10.88 9.71 3.88
C SER A 47 10.37 9.83 5.32
N ALA A 48 9.86 11.00 5.69
CA ALA A 48 9.16 11.22 6.96
C ALA A 48 7.97 10.27 7.17
N ARG A 49 7.33 9.81 6.08
CA ARG A 49 6.25 8.81 6.15
C ARG A 49 6.78 7.44 6.58
N SER A 50 7.97 7.05 6.14
CA SER A 50 8.64 5.82 6.58
C SER A 50 8.99 5.88 8.07
N ALA A 51 9.56 7.00 8.53
CA ALA A 51 9.84 7.23 9.95
C ALA A 51 8.56 7.23 10.79
N ALA A 52 7.49 7.88 10.32
CA ALA A 52 6.19 7.88 10.98
C ALA A 52 5.61 6.46 11.08
N HIS A 53 5.75 5.63 10.03
CA HIS A 53 5.27 4.25 10.03
C HIS A 53 6.01 3.40 11.09
N ALA A 54 7.34 3.54 11.20
CA ALA A 54 8.10 2.87 12.25
C ALA A 54 7.59 3.25 13.65
N ARG A 55 7.36 4.55 13.90
CA ARG A 55 6.76 5.03 15.16
C ARG A 55 5.36 4.46 15.40
N VAL A 56 4.52 4.34 14.37
CA VAL A 56 3.17 3.75 14.48
C VAL A 56 3.23 2.29 14.90
N ILE A 57 4.14 1.50 14.30
CA ILE A 57 4.34 0.09 14.66
C ILE A 57 4.80 -0.01 16.12
N LEU A 58 5.80 0.78 16.52
CA LEU A 58 6.30 0.79 17.90
C LEU A 58 5.20 1.23 18.89
N ARG A 59 4.44 2.26 18.55
CA ARG A 59 3.32 2.75 19.37
C ARG A 59 2.28 1.65 19.59
N ARG A 60 1.98 0.83 18.58
CA ARG A 60 1.05 -0.30 18.75
C ARG A 60 1.61 -1.34 19.70
N ALA A 61 2.86 -1.75 19.51
CA ALA A 61 3.52 -2.72 20.39
C ALA A 61 3.58 -2.24 21.85
N LEU A 62 3.91 -0.96 22.08
CA LEU A 62 3.91 -0.38 23.43
C LEU A 62 2.51 -0.21 24.01
N ALA A 63 1.46 -0.08 23.18
CA ALA A 63 0.09 -0.08 23.68
C ALA A 63 -0.31 -1.46 24.22
N ASP A 64 0.10 -2.53 23.53
CA ASP A 64 -0.06 -3.90 24.02
C ASP A 64 0.74 -4.10 25.32
N ALA A 65 1.99 -3.63 25.39
CA ALA A 65 2.80 -3.71 26.62
C ALA A 65 2.22 -2.95 27.82
N VAL A 66 1.57 -1.80 27.60
CA VAL A 66 0.84 -1.09 28.67
C VAL A 66 -0.36 -1.90 29.13
N ARG A 67 -1.16 -2.42 28.21
CA ARG A 67 -2.32 -3.27 28.55
C ARG A 67 -1.90 -4.49 29.36
N ASP A 68 -0.76 -5.08 29.01
CA ASP A 68 -0.22 -6.28 29.65
C ASP A 68 0.58 -5.96 30.93
N GLY A 69 0.61 -4.69 31.39
CA GLY A 69 1.24 -4.26 32.64
C GLY A 69 2.78 -4.24 32.63
N LEU A 70 3.42 -4.42 31.47
CA LEU A 70 4.88 -4.48 31.33
C LEU A 70 5.54 -3.09 31.44
N VAL A 71 4.79 -2.03 31.11
CA VAL A 71 5.23 -0.63 31.23
C VAL A 71 4.08 0.25 31.68
N ALA A 72 4.40 1.29 32.46
CA ALA A 72 3.39 2.22 32.97
C ALA A 72 2.80 3.15 31.90
N ARG A 73 3.49 3.38 30.78
CA ARG A 73 3.06 4.32 29.73
C ARG A 73 3.64 4.00 28.36
N ASN A 74 2.95 4.47 27.32
CA ASN A 74 3.39 4.34 25.94
C ASN A 74 4.30 5.50 25.52
N VAL A 75 5.62 5.30 25.61
CA VAL A 75 6.60 6.37 25.30
C VAL A 75 6.58 6.80 23.83
N ALA A 76 6.18 5.94 22.90
CA ALA A 76 6.03 6.31 21.50
C ALA A 76 4.80 7.19 21.24
N ALA A 77 3.78 7.16 22.11
CA ALA A 77 2.68 8.12 22.07
C ALA A 77 3.13 9.51 22.53
N LEU A 78 4.08 9.58 23.48
CA LEU A 78 4.62 10.82 24.04
C LEU A 78 5.71 11.46 23.18
N ALA A 79 6.42 10.68 22.38
CA ALA A 79 7.46 11.16 21.48
C ALA A 79 6.90 12.07 20.38
N ARG A 80 7.64 13.13 20.04
CA ARG A 80 7.27 14.05 18.94
C ARG A 80 7.29 13.30 17.61
N PRO A 81 6.18 13.31 16.83
CA PRO A 81 6.13 12.64 15.55
C PRO A 81 6.99 13.38 14.51
N PRO A 82 7.59 12.66 13.54
CA PRO A 82 8.26 13.31 12.42
C PRO A 82 7.25 14.13 11.60
N ARG A 83 7.67 15.31 11.14
CA ARG A 83 6.83 16.18 10.31
C ARG A 83 6.69 15.57 8.92
N VAL A 84 5.50 15.06 8.61
CA VAL A 84 5.16 14.60 7.26
C VAL A 84 4.56 15.76 6.50
N ALA A 85 5.35 16.38 5.61
CA ALA A 85 4.85 17.42 4.74
C ALA A 85 3.70 16.89 3.88
N ARG A 86 2.65 17.70 3.71
CA ARG A 86 1.65 17.44 2.67
C ARG A 86 2.34 17.63 1.33
N ARG A 87 2.21 16.64 0.46
CA ARG A 87 2.67 16.73 -0.92
C ARG A 87 1.57 17.39 -1.73
N THR A 88 1.92 18.43 -2.49
CA THR A 88 1.06 18.99 -3.55
C THR A 88 1.04 18.00 -4.71
N ILE A 89 -0.16 17.66 -5.19
CA ILE A 89 -0.31 16.78 -6.36
C ILE A 89 -0.27 17.65 -7.60
N GLU A 90 0.66 17.37 -8.51
CA GLU A 90 0.90 18.17 -9.72
C GLU A 90 0.57 17.35 -11.00
N PRO A 91 -0.25 17.89 -11.93
CA PRO A 91 -0.47 17.27 -13.24
C PRO A 91 0.84 17.08 -14.01
N GLY A 92 0.95 16.01 -14.80
CA GLY A 92 2.12 15.69 -15.62
C GLY A 92 3.30 15.11 -14.84
N ARG A 93 3.39 15.40 -13.54
CA ARG A 93 4.39 14.82 -12.62
C ARG A 93 3.84 13.63 -11.84
N ASP A 94 2.68 13.81 -11.23
CA ASP A 94 2.11 12.84 -10.28
C ASP A 94 1.02 11.98 -10.92
N TYR A 95 0.40 12.49 -11.99
CA TYR A 95 -0.56 11.76 -12.82
C TYR A 95 -0.46 12.23 -14.27
N LEU A 96 -0.89 11.36 -15.19
CA LEU A 96 -0.85 11.66 -16.62
C LEU A 96 -1.88 12.73 -16.98
N GLU A 97 -1.46 13.72 -17.75
CA GLU A 97 -2.40 14.60 -18.45
C GLU A 97 -3.06 13.85 -19.61
N VAL A 98 -4.18 14.38 -20.09
CA VAL A 98 -4.97 13.76 -21.18
C VAL A 98 -4.11 13.47 -22.42
N HIS A 99 -3.24 14.40 -22.82
CA HIS A 99 -2.39 14.23 -23.99
C HIS A 99 -1.25 13.20 -23.75
N HIS A 100 -0.76 13.06 -22.52
CA HIS A 100 0.17 12.00 -22.14
C HIS A 100 -0.52 10.63 -22.17
N LEU A 101 -1.74 10.55 -21.65
CA LEU A 101 -2.54 9.34 -21.64
C LEU A 101 -2.86 8.85 -23.06
N ARG A 102 -3.25 9.76 -23.97
CA ARG A 102 -3.49 9.42 -25.38
C ARG A 102 -2.27 8.80 -26.06
N ARG A 103 -1.08 9.38 -25.83
CA ARG A 103 0.18 8.84 -26.36
C ARG A 103 0.50 7.46 -25.79
N LEU A 104 0.30 7.28 -24.48
CA LEU A 104 0.49 5.98 -23.84
C LEU A 104 -0.43 4.92 -24.44
N LEU A 105 -1.72 5.22 -24.61
CA LEU A 105 -2.70 4.29 -25.15
C LEU A 105 -2.39 3.92 -26.61
N ALA A 106 -1.96 4.88 -27.43
CA ALA A 106 -1.58 4.62 -28.82
C ALA A 106 -0.39 3.67 -28.94
N VAL A 107 0.61 3.79 -28.07
CA VAL A 107 1.77 2.88 -28.08
C VAL A 107 1.43 1.54 -27.42
N ALA A 108 0.55 1.53 -26.42
CA ALA A 108 0.21 0.33 -25.67
C ALA A 108 -0.44 -0.77 -26.53
N THR A 109 -1.06 -0.44 -27.66
CA THR A 109 -1.64 -1.42 -28.60
C THR A 109 -0.59 -2.35 -29.22
N GLU A 110 0.68 -1.94 -29.25
CA GLU A 110 1.79 -2.75 -29.76
C GLU A 110 2.29 -3.80 -28.75
N TYR A 111 1.82 -3.72 -27.49
CA TYR A 111 2.29 -4.57 -26.41
C TYR A 111 1.19 -5.47 -25.89
N ARG A 112 1.57 -6.68 -25.45
CA ARG A 112 0.66 -7.64 -24.81
C ARG A 112 -0.11 -7.06 -23.60
N ILE A 113 0.46 -6.05 -22.93
CA ILE A 113 -0.17 -5.40 -21.78
C ILE A 113 -1.17 -4.29 -22.16
N GLY A 114 -1.39 -4.04 -23.45
CA GLY A 114 -2.25 -2.95 -23.96
C GLY A 114 -3.65 -2.97 -23.36
N ALA A 115 -4.32 -4.13 -23.38
CA ALA A 115 -5.63 -4.34 -22.77
C ALA A 115 -5.66 -3.95 -21.28
N LEU A 116 -4.60 -4.31 -20.54
CA LEU A 116 -4.49 -4.02 -19.11
C LEU A 116 -4.27 -2.51 -18.88
N VAL A 117 -3.51 -1.83 -19.74
CA VAL A 117 -3.31 -0.38 -19.67
C VAL A 117 -4.62 0.37 -19.99
N ALA A 118 -5.34 -0.05 -21.03
CA ALA A 118 -6.64 0.50 -21.38
C ALA A 118 -7.63 0.36 -20.22
N LEU A 119 -7.74 -0.83 -19.61
CA LEU A 119 -8.55 -1.03 -18.42
C LEU A 119 -8.10 -0.16 -17.24
N ALA A 120 -6.81 -0.16 -16.91
CA ALA A 120 -6.28 0.57 -15.75
C ALA A 120 -6.60 2.06 -15.79
N THR A 121 -6.53 2.65 -16.99
CA THR A 121 -6.69 4.09 -17.20
C THR A 121 -8.14 4.52 -17.34
N THR A 122 -9.05 3.61 -17.72
CA THR A 122 -10.46 3.93 -17.98
C THR A 122 -11.40 3.51 -16.84
N THR A 123 -11.03 2.50 -16.06
CA THR A 123 -11.92 1.91 -15.02
C THR A 123 -11.53 2.28 -13.58
N GLY A 124 -10.33 2.84 -13.38
CA GLY A 124 -9.82 3.21 -12.06
C GLY A 124 -9.61 2.02 -11.11
N LEU A 125 -9.54 0.80 -11.65
CA LEU A 125 -9.26 -0.40 -10.87
C LEU A 125 -7.86 -0.35 -10.26
N ARG A 126 -7.73 -0.87 -9.03
CA ARG A 126 -6.41 -1.02 -8.41
C ARG A 126 -5.64 -2.11 -9.15
N GLN A 127 -4.32 -1.98 -9.21
CA GLN A 127 -3.45 -2.97 -9.87
C GLN A 127 -3.73 -4.42 -9.43
N ALA A 128 -3.92 -4.65 -8.12
CA ALA A 128 -4.26 -5.99 -7.62
C ALA A 128 -5.63 -6.50 -8.09
N GLU A 129 -6.60 -5.60 -8.30
CA GLU A 129 -7.92 -5.96 -8.84
C GLU A 129 -7.79 -6.32 -10.32
N LEU A 130 -7.08 -5.51 -11.12
CA LEU A 130 -6.79 -5.79 -12.53
C LEU A 130 -6.12 -7.16 -12.73
N LEU A 131 -5.09 -7.45 -11.94
CA LEU A 131 -4.37 -8.72 -12.00
C LEU A 131 -5.16 -9.91 -11.44
N GLY A 132 -6.29 -9.65 -10.78
CA GLY A 132 -7.22 -10.69 -10.30
C GLY A 132 -8.41 -10.91 -11.22
N LEU A 133 -8.59 -10.12 -12.28
CA LEU A 133 -9.70 -10.29 -13.21
C LEU A 133 -9.59 -11.61 -13.98
N GLU A 134 -10.73 -12.24 -14.20
CA GLU A 134 -10.88 -13.38 -15.08
C GLU A 134 -11.93 -13.08 -16.15
N TRP A 135 -11.89 -13.79 -17.29
CA TRP A 135 -12.84 -13.56 -18.39
C TRP A 135 -14.30 -13.66 -17.98
N ARG A 136 -14.62 -14.56 -17.03
CA ARG A 136 -15.97 -14.71 -16.45
C ARG A 136 -16.46 -13.52 -15.61
N ASP A 137 -15.57 -12.59 -15.30
CA ASP A 137 -15.91 -11.39 -14.55
C ASP A 137 -16.40 -10.26 -15.49
N ILE A 138 -16.33 -10.45 -16.81
CA ILE A 138 -16.75 -9.50 -17.83
C ILE A 138 -18.13 -9.90 -18.39
N ASP A 139 -19.03 -8.94 -18.39
CA ASP A 139 -20.30 -8.99 -19.09
C ASP A 139 -20.18 -8.15 -20.37
N TRP A 140 -20.08 -8.84 -21.50
CA TRP A 140 -19.86 -8.22 -22.81
C TRP A 140 -21.10 -7.52 -23.36
N ASP A 141 -22.30 -8.01 -23.00
CA ASP A 141 -23.56 -7.44 -23.45
C ASP A 141 -23.88 -6.15 -22.70
N ALA A 142 -23.56 -6.12 -21.40
CA ALA A 142 -23.74 -4.94 -20.56
C ALA A 142 -22.54 -3.98 -20.59
N SER A 143 -21.44 -4.31 -21.28
CA SER A 143 -20.17 -3.58 -21.25
C SER A 143 -19.70 -3.28 -19.81
N THR A 144 -19.73 -4.29 -18.94
CA THR A 144 -19.31 -4.14 -17.53
C THR A 144 -18.33 -5.22 -17.08
N LEU A 145 -17.53 -4.90 -16.05
CA LEU A 145 -16.75 -5.89 -15.30
C LEU A 145 -17.17 -5.88 -13.84
N THR A 146 -17.10 -7.05 -13.20
CA THR A 146 -17.35 -7.20 -11.75
C THR A 146 -16.06 -7.51 -11.01
N VAL A 147 -15.64 -6.64 -10.09
CA VAL A 147 -14.46 -6.88 -9.24
C VAL A 147 -14.81 -7.90 -8.16
N ARG A 148 -14.42 -9.17 -8.35
CA ARG A 148 -14.70 -10.26 -7.39
C ARG A 148 -13.52 -10.59 -6.48
N ARG A 149 -12.31 -10.43 -7.00
CA ARG A 149 -11.07 -10.86 -6.36
C ARG A 149 -9.94 -9.86 -6.63
N SER A 150 -8.87 -10.00 -5.87
CA SER A 150 -7.64 -9.24 -6.04
C SER A 150 -6.44 -10.17 -5.89
N LEU A 151 -5.41 -9.99 -6.71
CA LEU A 151 -4.16 -10.73 -6.58
C LEU A 151 -3.38 -10.22 -5.35
N ALA A 152 -3.18 -11.08 -4.36
CA ALA A 152 -2.51 -10.76 -3.10
C ALA A 152 -1.25 -11.60 -2.93
N LEU A 153 -0.39 -11.17 -1.99
CA LEU A 153 0.77 -11.95 -1.59
C LEU A 153 0.35 -13.11 -0.69
N ALA A 154 0.80 -14.32 -1.01
CA ALA A 154 0.56 -15.52 -0.19
C ALA A 154 1.59 -15.66 0.94
N TRP A 155 1.25 -16.40 2.00
CA TRP A 155 2.16 -16.64 3.13
C TRP A 155 3.46 -17.34 2.70
N GLY A 156 3.36 -18.37 1.87
CA GLY A 156 4.50 -19.14 1.34
C GLY A 156 5.38 -18.43 0.31
N GLY A 157 5.06 -17.18 -0.06
CA GLY A 157 5.67 -16.53 -1.22
C GLY A 157 4.79 -16.66 -2.46
N GLY A 158 5.11 -15.92 -3.51
CA GLY A 158 4.26 -15.83 -4.69
C GLY A 158 2.98 -15.01 -4.47
N ARG A 159 2.05 -15.14 -5.43
CA ARG A 159 0.80 -14.39 -5.45
C ARG A 159 -0.38 -15.34 -5.61
N GLU A 160 -1.46 -15.08 -4.87
CA GLU A 160 -2.68 -15.87 -4.89
C GLU A 160 -3.91 -14.96 -5.02
N PRO A 161 -5.00 -15.43 -5.65
CA PRO A 161 -6.27 -14.73 -5.60
C PRO A 161 -6.77 -14.64 -4.16
N ALA A 162 -7.11 -13.44 -3.72
CA ALA A 162 -7.73 -13.19 -2.42
C ALA A 162 -9.03 -12.44 -2.61
N GLU A 163 -10.05 -12.82 -1.82
CA GLU A 163 -11.27 -12.05 -1.75
C GLU A 163 -10.99 -10.62 -1.30
N THR A 164 -11.76 -9.68 -1.87
CA THR A 164 -11.65 -8.28 -1.50
C THR A 164 -12.05 -8.11 -0.03
N LYS A 165 -11.30 -7.28 0.72
CA LYS A 165 -11.33 -7.21 2.20
C LYS A 165 -12.73 -6.93 2.81
N THR A 166 -13.66 -6.39 2.04
CA THR A 166 -15.01 -6.01 2.49
C THR A 166 -16.00 -6.20 1.35
N GLY A 167 -17.28 -6.51 1.64
CA GLY A 167 -18.33 -6.61 0.62
C GLY A 167 -18.48 -5.36 -0.25
N ARG A 168 -18.18 -4.17 0.30
CA ARG A 168 -18.16 -2.88 -0.43
C ARG A 168 -17.12 -2.78 -1.55
N SER A 169 -16.15 -3.69 -1.58
CA SER A 169 -15.12 -3.76 -2.63
C SER A 169 -15.57 -4.58 -3.83
N ARG A 170 -16.63 -5.39 -3.70
CA ARG A 170 -17.30 -6.05 -4.82
C ARG A 170 -18.17 -5.00 -5.50
N ARG A 171 -17.76 -4.60 -6.70
CA ARG A 171 -18.44 -3.57 -7.48
C ARG A 171 -18.41 -3.94 -8.94
N THR A 172 -19.46 -3.53 -9.64
CA THR A 172 -19.53 -3.57 -11.09
C THR A 172 -19.11 -2.20 -11.62
N VAL A 173 -18.26 -2.18 -12.64
CA VAL A 173 -17.72 -0.96 -13.26
C VAL A 173 -18.00 -1.05 -14.76
N HIS A 174 -18.47 0.05 -15.33
CA HIS A 174 -18.63 0.18 -16.78
C HIS A 174 -17.27 0.15 -17.48
N ILE A 175 -17.18 -0.57 -18.59
CA ILE A 175 -16.01 -0.65 -19.46
C ILE A 175 -16.28 0.25 -20.66
N PRO A 176 -15.53 1.36 -20.84
CA PRO A 176 -15.64 2.15 -22.05
C PRO A 176 -15.23 1.35 -23.29
N GLU A 177 -15.82 1.66 -24.45
CA GLU A 177 -15.64 0.93 -25.71
C GLU A 177 -14.16 0.67 -26.02
N LEU A 178 -13.30 1.69 -25.89
CA LEU A 178 -11.86 1.58 -26.08
C LEU A 178 -11.22 0.42 -25.30
N ALA A 179 -11.64 0.21 -24.05
CA ALA A 179 -11.10 -0.87 -23.22
C ALA A 179 -11.77 -2.22 -23.53
N LEU A 180 -13.02 -2.20 -24.01
CA LEU A 180 -13.73 -3.41 -24.44
C LEU A 180 -13.13 -3.97 -25.74
N GLU A 181 -12.83 -3.10 -26.71
CA GLU A 181 -12.13 -3.44 -27.94
C GLU A 181 -10.73 -4.00 -27.65
N ALA A 182 -9.98 -3.37 -26.75
CA ALA A 182 -8.64 -3.83 -26.38
C ALA A 182 -8.62 -5.20 -25.69
N LEU A 183 -9.76 -5.69 -25.19
CA LEU A 183 -9.89 -7.01 -24.56
C LEU A 183 -10.19 -8.14 -25.56
N ARG A 184 -10.49 -7.81 -26.82
CA ARG A 184 -10.76 -8.77 -27.91
C ARG A 184 -9.47 -9.14 -28.64
#